data_AF-A0A0F8WNP1-F1
#
_entry.id   AF-A0A0F8WNP1-F1
#
_cell.length_a   1.000
_cell.length_b   1.000
_cell.length_c   1.000
_cell.angle_alpha   90.00
_cell.angle_beta   90.00
_cell.angle_gamma   90.00
#
_symmetry.space_group_name_H-M   'P 1'
#
loop_
_entity.id
_entity.type
_entity.pdbx_description
1 polymer ?
#
loop_
_entity_poly.entity_id
_entity_poly.type
_entity_poly.pdbx_seq_one_letter_code
_entity_poly.pdbx_strand_id
1 'polypeptide(L)' 'MKETNRLSILCIFLNSGHTFTFKDVTVVTDNETVVAFKYTAMSDGASKTATFYKQNVAGVSLTK' A
#
# COMPACT_ATOMS: atom_id res chain seq x y z
N MET A 1 -9.48 21.93 17.07
CA MET A 1 -8.53 20.81 17.25
C MET A 1 -8.09 20.37 15.86
N LYS A 2 -6.79 20.41 15.53
CA LYS A 2 -6.31 19.83 14.27
C LYS A 2 -6.44 18.32 14.41
N GLU A 3 -7.26 17.68 13.57
CA GLU A 3 -7.18 16.24 13.39
C GLU A 3 -5.75 15.90 12.99
N THR A 4 -5.02 15.22 13.87
CA THR A 4 -3.80 14.55 13.50
C THR A 4 -4.22 13.43 12.54
N ASN A 5 -4.22 13.72 11.24
CA ASN A 5 -4.45 12.75 10.19
C ASN A 5 -3.47 11.61 10.42
N ARG A 6 -3.94 10.47 10.96
CA ARG A 6 -3.07 9.32 11.16
C ARG A 6 -2.71 8.81 9.77
N LEU A 7 -1.45 9.01 9.39
CA LEU A 7 -0.94 8.56 8.10
C LEU A 7 -1.04 7.03 8.04
N SER A 8 -1.78 6.48 7.08
CA SER A 8 -1.82 5.03 6.88
C SER A 8 -0.52 4.58 6.22
N ILE A 9 0.14 3.56 6.78
CA ILE A 9 1.39 3.02 6.23
C ILE A 9 1.15 1.58 5.80
N LEU A 10 1.45 1.28 4.53
CA LEU A 10 1.37 -0.05 3.96
C LEU A 10 2.75 -0.53 3.52
N CYS A 11 3.16 -1.68 4.01
CA CYS A 11 4.35 -2.38 3.56
C CYS A 11 3.95 -3.65 2.80
N ILE A 12 4.50 -3.80 1.59
CA ILE A 12 4.40 -5.01 0.77
C ILE A 12 5.75 -5.70 0.77
N PHE A 13 5.79 -6.92 1.30
CA PHE A 13 6.98 -7.77 1.30
C PHE A 13 6.87 -8.75 0.14
N LEU A 14 7.84 -8.76 -0.78
CA LEU A 14 7.85 -9.68 -1.90
C LEU A 14 8.63 -10.95 -1.58
N ASN A 15 8.28 -12.05 -2.27
CA ASN A 15 9.01 -13.32 -2.16
C ASN A 15 10.49 -13.21 -2.56
N SER A 16 10.84 -12.19 -3.36
CA SER A 16 12.22 -11.88 -3.74
C SER A 16 13.05 -11.23 -2.62
N GLY A 17 12.44 -10.91 -1.47
CA GLY A 17 13.07 -10.17 -0.37
C GLY A 17 13.00 -8.65 -0.50
N HIS A 18 12.48 -8.12 -1.62
CA HIS A 18 12.25 -6.69 -1.76
C HIS A 18 11.03 -6.24 -0.94
N THR A 19 11.11 -5.01 -0.42
CA THR A 19 10.01 -4.39 0.33
C THR A 19 9.66 -3.05 -0.28
N PHE A 20 8.35 -2.81 -0.45
CA PHE A 20 7.82 -1.51 -0.85
C PHE A 20 7.00 -0.91 0.29
N THR A 21 7.19 0.38 0.54
CA THR A 21 6.45 1.12 1.58
C THR A 21 5.68 2.26 0.95
N PHE A 22 4.41 2.37 1.31
CA PHE A 22 3.49 3.38 0.84
C PHE A 22 2.87 4.10 2.03
N LYS A 23 2.65 5.41 1.88
CA LYS A 23 2.01 6.27 2.87
C LYS A 23 0.68 6.77 2.33
N ASP A 24 -0.24 7.08 3.23
CA ASP A 24 -1.57 7.62 2.95
C ASP A 24 -2.34 6.77 1.93
N VAL A 25 -2.27 5.45 2.13
CA VAL A 25 -2.93 4.51 1.25
C VAL A 25 -4.41 4.35 1.59
N THR A 26 -5.19 4.08 0.55
CA THR A 26 -6.56 3.57 0.66
C THR A 26 -6.63 2.22 -0.05
N VAL A 27 -6.89 1.14 0.69
CA VAL A 27 -7.06 -0.19 0.10
C VAL A 27 -8.34 -0.20 -0.71
N VAL A 28 -8.23 -0.52 -2.00
CA VAL A 28 -9.36 -0.62 -2.95
C VAL A 28 -9.87 -2.05 -2.98
N THR A 29 -8.96 -3.03 -2.93
CA THR A 29 -9.30 -4.45 -2.96
C THR A 29 -8.22 -5.25 -2.26
N ASP A 30 -8.64 -6.19 -1.43
CA ASP A 30 -7.79 -7.24 -0.88
C ASP A 30 -8.59 -8.54 -0.92
N ASN A 31 -8.22 -9.43 -1.85
CA ASN A 31 -8.88 -10.72 -2.05
C ASN A 31 -7.83 -11.83 -2.15
N GLU A 32 -8.22 -13.04 -2.51
CA GLU A 32 -7.29 -14.19 -2.55
C GLU A 32 -6.19 -14.06 -3.63
N THR A 33 -6.43 -13.27 -4.68
CA THR A 33 -5.54 -13.18 -5.85
C THR A 33 -4.69 -11.93 -5.85
N VAL A 34 -5.23 -10.79 -5.41
CA VAL A 34 -4.57 -9.48 -5.51
C VAL A 34 -4.81 -8.62 -4.27
N VAL A 35 -3.84 -7.74 -4.03
CA VAL A 35 -4.01 -6.54 -3.20
C VAL A 35 -3.83 -5.32 -4.09
N ALA A 36 -4.82 -4.43 -4.08
CA ALA A 36 -4.82 -3.18 -4.84
C ALA A 36 -5.16 -2.00 -3.92
N PHE A 37 -4.39 -0.93 -4.03
CA PHE A 37 -4.54 0.26 -3.20
C PHE A 37 -4.21 1.53 -3.96
N LYS A 38 -4.86 2.62 -3.56
CA LYS A 38 -4.50 3.97 -4.01
C LYS A 38 -3.43 4.53 -3.09
N TYR A 39 -2.48 5.26 -3.66
CA TYR A 39 -1.46 6.00 -2.95
C TYR A 39 -1.21 7.34 -3.65
N THR A 40 -0.67 8.31 -2.92
CA THR A 40 -0.20 9.59 -3.49
C THR A 40 1.25 9.42 -3.91
N ALA A 41 1.53 9.56 -5.21
CA ALA A 41 2.88 9.41 -5.73
C ALA A 41 3.78 10.57 -5.29
N MET A 42 4.95 10.25 -4.75
CA MET A 42 5.90 11.25 -4.25
C MET A 42 6.50 12.12 -5.36
N SER A 43 6.51 11.64 -6.60
CA SER A 43 7.11 12.33 -7.74
C SER A 43 6.30 13.53 -8.23
N ASP A 44 4.98 13.41 -8.23
CA ASP A 44 4.06 14.35 -8.88
C ASP A 44 2.83 14.70 -8.02
N GLY A 45 2.69 14.10 -6.84
CA GLY A 45 1.53 14.29 -5.96
C GLY A 45 0.24 13.68 -6.50
N ALA A 46 0.28 12.94 -7.62
CA ALA A 46 -0.91 12.38 -8.23
C ALA A 46 -1.37 11.12 -7.47
N SER A 47 -2.69 10.95 -7.35
CA SER A 47 -3.26 9.69 -6.84
C SER A 47 -3.14 8.59 -7.89
N LYS A 48 -2.44 7.51 -7.55
CA LYS A 48 -2.20 6.35 -8.43
C LYS A 48 -2.65 5.07 -7.74
N THR A 49 -2.98 4.06 -8.54
CA THR A 49 -3.32 2.72 -8.06
C THR A 49 -2.12 1.80 -8.27
N ALA A 50 -1.75 1.05 -7.23
CA ALA A 50 -0.82 -0.07 -7.33
C ALA A 50 -1.57 -1.39 -7.11
N THR A 51 -1.16 -2.42 -7.85
CA THR A 51 -1.71 -3.78 -7.76
C THR A 51 -0.56 -4.76 -7.61
N PHE A 52 -0.64 -5.63 -6.60
CA PHE A 52 0.28 -6.74 -6.40
C PHE A 52 -0.51 -8.05 -6.41
N TYR A 53 -0.02 -9.02 -7.18
CA TYR A 53 -0.55 -10.38 -7.16
C TYR A 53 -0.03 -11.11 -5.91
N LYS A 54 -0.94 -11.71 -5.13
CA LYS A 54 -0.59 -12.35 -3.85
C LYS A 54 0.41 -13.50 -4.00
N GLN A 55 0.44 -14.18 -5.14
CA GLN A 55 1.45 -15.20 -5.44
C GLN A 55 2.90 -14.69 -5.36
N ASN A 56 3.12 -13.37 -5.51
CA ASN A 56 4.44 -12.73 -5.45
C ASN A 56 4.70 -12.01 -4.12
N VAL A 57 3.71 -11.99 -3.22
CA VAL A 57 3.74 -11.25 -1.94
C VAL A 57 3.93 -12.25 -0.81
N ALA A 58 5.03 -12.10 -0.07
CA ALA A 58 5.32 -12.88 1.13
C ALA A 58 4.50 -12.41 2.34
N GLY A 59 4.11 -11.13 2.35
CA GLY A 59 3.30 -10.57 3.43
C GLY A 59 2.89 -9.12 3.18
N VAL A 60 1.90 -8.68 3.94
CA VAL A 60 1.41 -7.30 3.92
C VAL A 60 1.26 -6.82 5.37
N SER A 61 1.70 -5.59 5.64
CA SER A 61 1.46 -4.92 6.92
C SER A 61 0.81 -3.56 6.68
N LEU A 62 -0.31 -3.29 7.36
CA LEU A 62 -1.04 -2.03 7.28
C LEU A 62 -1.19 -1.44 8.69
N THR A 63 -0.72 -0.21 8.88
CA THR A 63 -0.90 0.58 10.11
C THR A 63 -1.84 1.74 9.84
N LYS A 64 -2.75 2.02 10.78
CA LYS A 64 -3.76 3.10 10.73
C LYS A 64 -3.69 4.00 11.96
#